data_AF-A0A9X3N6T0-F1
#
_entry.id   AF-A0A9X3N6T0-F1
#
_cell.length_a   1.000
_cell.length_b   1.000
_cell.length_c   1.000
_cell.angle_alpha   90.00
_cell.angle_beta   90.00
_cell.angle_gamma   90.00
#
_symmetry.space_group_name_H-M   'P 1'
#
loop_
_entity.id
_entity.type
_entity.pdbx_description
1 polymer ?
#
loop_
_entity_poly.entity_id
_entity_poly.type
_entity_poly.pdbx_seq_one_letter_code
_entity_poly.pdbx_strand_id
1 'polypeptide(L)'
;MTSGRFRKPARIDAYDAEPVDRRLRVDYTTRPAHRFDSVSVKETKEAVAIAIVVTAPRGLTRAAGHMHSLSVELAAPLGERRVIDACTGSIVPRLPSPMDPPPQPGGPGT
;
A
#
# COMPACT_ATOMS: atom_id res chain seq x y z
N MET A 1 9.29 2.01 -31.88
CA MET A 1 8.02 1.69 -31.19
C MET A 1 8.23 1.95 -29.70
N THR A 2 7.81 3.12 -29.23
CA THR A 2 8.06 3.56 -27.86
C THR A 2 7.14 2.81 -26.93
N SER A 3 7.71 1.96 -26.07
CA SER A 3 7.02 1.23 -25.01
C SER A 3 6.38 2.24 -24.05
N GLY A 4 5.14 2.60 -24.34
CA GLY A 4 4.31 3.41 -23.47
C GLY A 4 4.14 2.65 -22.16
N ARG A 5 4.88 3.05 -21.12
CA ARG A 5 4.59 2.64 -19.74
C ARG A 5 3.13 2.99 -19.49
N PHE A 6 2.24 1.99 -19.53
CA PHE A 6 0.92 2.10 -18.94
C PHE A 6 1.13 2.35 -17.44
N ARG A 7 1.31 3.63 -17.06
CA ARG A 7 1.45 4.03 -15.66
C ARG A 7 0.12 3.68 -15.01
N LYS A 8 0.13 2.69 -14.12
CA LYS A 8 -1.05 2.21 -13.40
C LYS A 8 -1.75 3.37 -12.68
N PRO A 9 -3.09 3.38 -12.63
CA PRO A 9 -3.84 4.56 -12.21
C PRO A 9 -3.76 4.81 -10.69
N ALA A 10 -3.45 3.79 -9.91
CA ALA A 10 -3.11 3.84 -8.50
C ALA A 10 -1.87 2.97 -8.22
N ARG A 11 -1.11 3.33 -7.19
CA ARG A 11 0.05 2.58 -6.69
C ARG A 11 0.02 2.62 -5.17
N ILE A 12 0.25 1.46 -4.54
CA ILE A 12 0.47 1.41 -3.10
C ILE A 12 1.92 1.78 -2.82
N ASP A 13 2.13 2.76 -1.95
CA ASP A 13 3.44 3.29 -1.62
C ASP A 13 3.99 2.65 -0.35
N ALA A 14 3.14 2.45 0.67
CA ALA A 14 3.53 1.80 1.92
C ALA A 14 2.31 1.26 2.69
N TYR A 15 2.54 0.45 3.73
CA TYR A 15 1.49 0.02 4.65
C TYR A 15 1.96 0.03 6.11
N ASP A 16 1.03 0.15 7.04
CA ASP A 16 1.22 -0.07 8.48
C ASP A 16 0.19 -1.10 8.98
N ALA A 17 0.58 -1.96 9.91
CA ALA A 17 -0.32 -2.89 10.57
C ALA A 17 -0.82 -2.25 11.87
N GLU A 18 -2.11 -1.98 11.96
CA GLU A 18 -2.74 -1.47 13.17
C GLU A 18 -2.65 -2.50 14.33
N PRO A 19 -2.72 -2.09 15.60
CA PRO A 19 -2.26 -2.87 16.77
C PRO A 19 -2.90 -4.26 17.00
N VAL A 20 -3.95 -4.62 16.28
CA VAL A 20 -4.57 -5.96 16.32
C VAL A 20 -4.14 -6.87 15.15
N ASP A 21 -3.23 -6.39 14.30
CA ASP A 21 -2.61 -7.08 13.16
C ASP A 21 -3.60 -7.61 12.10
N ARG A 22 -4.89 -7.34 12.26
CA ARG A 22 -5.98 -7.67 11.33
C ARG A 22 -6.45 -6.47 10.52
N ARG A 23 -5.83 -5.32 10.72
CA ARG A 23 -6.18 -4.09 10.01
C ARG A 23 -4.90 -3.46 9.47
N LEU A 24 -4.88 -3.23 8.17
CA LEU A 24 -3.78 -2.59 7.48
C LEU A 24 -4.18 -1.17 7.11
N ARG A 25 -3.39 -0.20 7.52
CA ARG A 25 -3.43 1.13 6.91
C ARG A 25 -2.53 1.09 5.68
N VAL A 26 -3.08 1.42 4.53
CA VAL A 26 -2.38 1.39 3.24
C VAL A 26 -2.33 2.81 2.69
N ASP A 27 -1.12 3.30 2.46
CA ASP A 27 -0.88 4.59 1.83
C ASP A 27 -0.65 4.41 0.34
N TYR A 28 -1.38 5.16 -0.48
CA TYR A 28 -1.38 5.02 -1.92
C TYR A 28 -1.48 6.36 -2.63
N THR A 29 -0.87 6.41 -3.81
CA THR A 29 -0.94 7.56 -4.71
C THR A 29 -1.78 7.20 -5.94
N THR A 30 -2.64 8.13 -6.34
CA THR A 30 -3.42 8.01 -7.57
C THR A 30 -3.05 9.12 -8.56
N ARG A 31 -3.35 8.89 -9.84
CA ARG A 31 -3.22 9.96 -10.84
C ARG A 31 -4.13 11.14 -10.47
N PRO A 32 -3.73 12.37 -10.84
CA PRO A 32 -4.58 13.53 -10.63
C PRO A 32 -5.98 13.31 -11.23
N ALA A 33 -6.99 13.82 -10.52
CA ALA A 33 -8.42 13.61 -10.78
C ALA A 33 -8.98 12.19 -10.56
N HIS A 34 -8.17 11.13 -10.51
CA HIS A 34 -8.72 9.79 -10.23
C HIS A 34 -9.29 9.75 -8.81
N ARG A 35 -10.44 9.08 -8.65
CA ARG A 35 -11.11 8.93 -7.36
C ARG A 35 -11.06 7.48 -6.94
N PHE A 36 -10.87 7.25 -5.64
CA PHE A 36 -11.06 5.94 -5.04
C PHE A 36 -12.46 5.43 -5.36
N ASP A 37 -12.53 4.17 -5.77
CA ASP A 37 -13.79 3.47 -6.02
C ASP A 37 -13.95 2.33 -5.02
N SER A 38 -13.01 1.40 -5.03
CA SER A 38 -13.05 0.21 -4.19
C SER A 38 -11.66 -0.36 -3.95
N VAL A 39 -11.55 -1.26 -2.97
CA VAL A 39 -10.33 -2.03 -2.70
C VAL A 39 -10.66 -3.52 -2.79
N SER A 40 -9.84 -4.26 -3.52
CA SER A 40 -9.93 -5.72 -3.61
C SER A 40 -8.76 -6.33 -2.85
N VAL A 41 -9.06 -7.32 -2.01
CA VAL A 41 -8.07 -8.00 -1.17
C VAL A 41 -8.11 -9.48 -1.49
N LYS A 42 -6.94 -10.05 -1.75
CA LYS A 42 -6.76 -11.50 -1.89
C LYS A 42 -5.75 -11.97 -0.88
N GLU A 43 -6.21 -12.78 0.07
CA GLU A 43 -5.37 -13.34 1.12
C GLU A 43 -4.95 -14.77 0.80
N THR A 44 -3.68 -15.04 1.07
CA THR A 44 -3.09 -16.37 1.04
C THR A 44 -2.31 -16.60 2.34
N LYS A 45 -1.76 -17.81 2.51
CA LYS A 45 -0.91 -18.11 3.67
C LYS A 45 0.38 -17.29 3.71
N GLU A 46 0.88 -16.86 2.55
CA GLU A 46 2.20 -16.21 2.43
C GLU A 46 2.10 -14.70 2.16
N ALA A 47 0.98 -14.26 1.58
CA ALA A 47 0.83 -12.89 1.13
C ALA A 47 -0.61 -12.38 1.20
N VAL A 48 -0.72 -11.06 1.36
CA VAL A 48 -1.93 -10.26 1.22
C VAL A 48 -1.77 -9.39 -0.01
N ALA A 49 -2.49 -9.71 -1.09
CA ALA A 49 -2.47 -8.94 -2.31
C ALA A 49 -3.60 -7.91 -2.31
N ILE A 50 -3.26 -6.62 -2.47
CA ILE A 50 -4.19 -5.50 -2.41
C ILE A 50 -4.22 -4.80 -3.77
N ALA A 51 -5.42 -4.65 -4.33
CA ALA A 51 -5.68 -3.89 -5.55
C ALA A 51 -6.55 -2.68 -5.22
N ILE A 52 -6.07 -1.48 -5.54
CA ILE A 52 -6.85 -0.26 -5.42
C ILE A 52 -7.51 0.04 -6.76
N VAL A 53 -8.83 0.03 -6.77
CA VAL A 53 -9.65 0.37 -7.93
C VAL A 53 -9.97 1.86 -7.85
N VAL A 54 -9.72 2.55 -8.95
CA VAL A 54 -9.98 3.99 -9.05
C VAL A 54 -10.79 4.29 -10.30
N THR A 55 -11.72 5.22 -10.16
CA THR A 55 -12.54 5.72 -11.26
C THR A 55 -11.93 6.99 -11.83
N ALA A 56 -11.71 7.00 -13.14
CA ALA A 56 -11.30 8.18 -13.88
C ALA A 56 -12.54 9.07 -14.13
N PRO A 57 -12.60 10.31 -13.60
CA PRO A 57 -13.71 11.20 -13.91
C PRO A 57 -13.64 11.62 -15.38
N ARG A 58 -14.81 11.80 -16.00
CA ARG A 58 -14.94 12.45 -17.31
C ARG A 58 -14.91 13.98 -17.09
N GLY A 59 -13.84 14.66 -17.50
CA GLY A 59 -13.74 16.12 -17.44
C GLY A 59 -12.42 16.67 -16.88
N LEU A 60 -12.41 17.98 -16.57
CA LEU A 60 -11.25 18.80 -16.18
C LEU A 60 -10.27 18.06 -15.25
N THR A 61 -9.05 17.89 -15.75
CA THR A 61 -7.89 17.38 -15.02
C THR A 61 -7.54 18.33 -13.88
N ARG A 62 -7.85 17.93 -12.64
CA ARG A 62 -7.32 18.60 -11.45
C ARG A 62 -5.87 18.16 -11.27
N ALA A 63 -4.92 19.09 -11.21
CA ALA A 63 -3.47 18.81 -11.29
C ALA A 63 -2.86 18.09 -10.08
N ALA A 64 -3.58 17.95 -8.96
CA ALA A 64 -3.00 17.41 -7.74
C ALA A 64 -3.24 15.89 -7.62
N GLY A 65 -2.21 15.09 -7.89
CA GLY A 65 -2.12 13.74 -7.34
C GLY A 65 -1.95 13.87 -5.83
N HIS A 66 -2.83 13.23 -5.07
CA HIS A 66 -2.77 13.24 -3.61
C HIS A 66 -2.33 11.86 -3.11
N MET A 67 -1.52 11.87 -2.04
CA MET A 67 -1.33 10.69 -1.21
C MET A 67 -2.60 10.50 -0.38
N HIS A 68 -3.11 9.28 -0.39
CA HIS A 68 -4.31 8.87 0.33
C HIS A 68 -3.98 7.72 1.27
N SER A 69 -4.74 7.60 2.35
CA SER A 69 -4.70 6.44 3.23
C SER A 69 -6.03 5.71 3.15
N LEU A 70 -6.01 4.38 3.17
CA LEU A 70 -7.18 3.53 3.33
C LEU A 70 -6.92 2.49 4.43
N SER A 71 -7.96 2.06 5.13
CA SER A 71 -7.87 0.92 6.06
C SER A 71 -8.44 -0.32 5.38
N VAL A 72 -7.71 -1.43 5.44
CA VAL A 72 -8.13 -2.75 4.96
C VAL A 72 -8.28 -3.68 6.15
N GLU A 73 -9.44 -4.32 6.28
CA GLU A 73 -9.62 -5.42 7.22
C GLU A 73 -9.20 -6.74 6.58
N LEU A 74 -8.47 -7.55 7.35
CA LEU A 74 -7.99 -8.86 6.95
C LEU A 74 -8.80 -9.96 7.65
N ALA A 75 -9.05 -11.04 6.93
CA ALA A 75 -9.67 -12.25 7.48
C ALA A 75 -8.77 -12.94 8.51
N ALA A 76 -7.45 -12.85 8.35
CA ALA A 76 -6.46 -13.38 9.28
C ALA A 76 -5.46 -12.29 9.72
N PRO A 77 -4.76 -12.44 10.86
CA PRO A 77 -3.66 -11.55 11.24
C PRO A 77 -2.55 -11.52 10.19
N LEU A 78 -1.92 -10.37 9.93
CA LEU A 78 -0.87 -10.20 8.93
C LEU A 78 0.32 -11.11 9.24
N GLY A 79 0.83 -11.10 10.47
CA GLY A 79 2.00 -11.85 10.90
C GLY A 79 3.20 -11.61 9.99
N GLU A 80 3.78 -12.69 9.46
CA GLU A 80 4.92 -12.66 8.55
C GLU A 80 4.53 -12.54 7.06
N ARG A 81 3.22 -12.40 6.77
CA ARG A 81 2.73 -12.33 5.39
C ARG A 81 3.20 -11.05 4.72
N ARG A 82 3.57 -11.17 3.45
CA ARG A 82 3.99 -10.02 2.64
C ARG A 82 2.77 -9.28 2.11
N VAL A 83 2.78 -7.96 2.16
CA VAL A 83 1.79 -7.15 1.44
C VAL A 83 2.29 -6.91 0.02
N ILE A 84 1.43 -7.20 -0.96
CA ILE A 84 1.75 -7.07 -2.38
C ILE A 84 0.73 -6.15 -3.03
N ASP A 85 1.18 -5.18 -3.82
CA ASP A 85 0.31 -4.42 -4.71
C ASP A 85 -0.06 -5.33 -5.89
N ALA A 86 -1.31 -5.79 -5.92
CA ALA A 86 -1.81 -6.72 -6.94
C ALA A 86 -1.76 -6.12 -8.36
N CYS A 87 -1.82 -4.79 -8.48
CA CYS A 87 -1.71 -4.12 -9.77
C CYS A 87 -0.26 -4.14 -10.25
N THR A 88 0.73 -3.94 -9.38
CA THR A 88 2.15 -3.88 -9.76
C THR A 88 2.91 -5.20 -9.64
N GLY A 89 2.42 -6.13 -8.84
CA GLY A 89 3.15 -7.33 -8.41
C GLY A 89 4.29 -7.03 -7.44
N SER A 90 4.44 -5.77 -6.99
CA SER A 90 5.55 -5.35 -6.13
C SER A 90 5.21 -5.59 -4.66
N ILE A 91 6.21 -6.01 -3.89
CA ILE A 91 6.13 -6.06 -2.43
C ILE A 91 6.03 -4.61 -1.94
N VAL A 92 5.02 -4.34 -1.13
CA VAL A 92 4.80 -3.02 -0.53
C VAL A 92 5.68 -2.93 0.72
N PRO A 93 6.43 -1.83 0.93
CA PRO A 93 7.21 -1.64 2.14
C PRO A 93 6.29 -1.38 3.34
N ARG A 94 6.64 -1.97 4.49
CA ARG A 94 6.04 -1.63 5.78
C ARG A 94 6.61 -0.31 6.26
N LEU A 95 5.76 0.62 6.69
CA LEU A 95 6.19 1.83 7.39
C LEU A 95 6.80 1.42 8.74
N PRO A 96 7.91 2.06 9.16
CA PRO A 96 8.43 1.84 10.49
C PRO A 96 7.36 2.26 11.50
N SER A 97 6.88 1.30 12.30
CA SER A 97 5.92 1.64 13.34
C SER A 97 6.63 2.54 14.35
N PRO A 98 6.01 3.61 14.89
CA PRO A 98 6.62 4.45 15.91
C PRO A 98 6.91 3.69 17.22
N MET A 99 6.45 2.43 17.35
CA MET A 99 6.76 1.52 18.44
C MET A 99 7.87 0.51 18.13
N ASP A 100 8.46 0.53 16.93
CA ASP A 100 9.71 -0.23 16.71
C ASP A 100 10.79 0.39 17.61
N PRO A 101 11.44 -0.39 18.50
CA PRO A 101 12.52 0.14 19.29
C PRO A 101 13.59 0.66 18.32
N PRO A 102 14.17 1.86 18.59
CA PRO A 102 15.28 2.34 17.77
C PRO A 102 16.36 1.26 17.73
N PRO A 103 17.03 1.05 16.58
CA PRO A 103 18.12 0.09 16.49
C PRO A 103 19.12 0.43 17.61
N GLN A 104 19.33 -0.52 18.53
CA GLN A 104 20.29 -0.31 19.62
C GLN A 104 21.66 -0.07 18.97
N PRO A 105 22.32 1.08 19.22
CA PRO A 105 23.68 1.26 18.75
C PRO A 105 24.51 0.17 19.42
N GLY A 106 25.11 -0.69 18.58
CA GLY A 106 25.96 -1.79 19.03
C GLY A 106 26.99 -1.26 20.02
N GLY A 107 26.91 -1.73 21.26
CA GLY A 107 27.91 -1.44 22.26
C GLY A 107 29.27 -1.94 21.74
N PRO A 108 30.34 -1.16 21.89
CA PRO A 108 31.67 -1.67 21.58
C PRO A 108 31.95 -2.84 22.53
N GLY A 109 32.24 -3.99 21.94
CA GLY A 109 32.81 -5.12 22.64
C GLY A 109 34.09 -4.69 23.35
N THR A 110 34.22 -5.17 24.58
CA THR A 110 35.42 -5.13 25.43
C THR A 110 36.69 -5.49 24.71
#